data_AF-G9AEP8-F1
#
_entry.id   AF-G9AEP8-F1
#
_cell.length_a   1.000
_cell.length_b   1.000
_cell.length_c   1.000
_cell.angle_alpha   90.00
_cell.angle_beta   90.00
_cell.angle_gamma   90.00
#
_symmetry.space_group_name_H-M   'P 1'
#
loop_
_entity.id
_entity.type
_entity.pdbx_description
1 polymer ?
#
loop_
_entity_poly.entity_id
_entity_poly.type
_entity_poly.pdbx_seq_one_letter_code
_entity_poly.pdbx_strand_id
1 'polypeptide(L)'
;MIRMTPSLFLPRRRLLQLGLGATLASTAGFVRVSRADEPTELMDEDIFQFALNLEYMEAEYYLRGTTGKGIDDADAGGEAGAVTGGKQVSFDTPAVGEFMSEVAENELAHVRFYRKTLGADAVSRPAIDFDAGFAAVAKAAGLGENFDPFGNEMNFVLGGMLFEDVGVTAYAGAATVLKNEDYLAAAAGILAVEAYHMGMARSTLYRMGEEAWKAAAAVSDARDKIDGSEDKDQGLQMEGKANIVPSTPDAIAFTRTPQEVLRIVYLTDQEGATKGGFYPNGMNGKIMST
;
A
#
# COMPACT_ATOMS: atom_id res chain seq x y z
N MET A 1 -41.65 1.88 31.65
CA MET A 1 -40.74 0.87 31.07
C MET A 1 -39.61 1.62 30.38
N ILE A 2 -38.49 1.78 31.07
CA ILE A 2 -37.27 2.44 30.56
C ILE A 2 -36.17 1.39 30.71
N ARG A 3 -35.62 0.93 29.57
CA ARG A 3 -34.56 -0.07 29.50
C ARG A 3 -33.23 0.60 29.88
N MET A 4 -32.61 0.12 30.97
CA MET A 4 -31.23 0.43 31.33
C MET A 4 -30.29 -0.45 30.48
N THR A 5 -29.35 0.19 29.79
CA THR A 5 -28.16 -0.45 29.21
C THR A 5 -27.16 -0.78 30.33
N PRO A 6 -26.51 -1.96 30.35
CA PRO A 6 -25.40 -2.21 31.27
C PRO A 6 -24.08 -1.67 30.68
N SER A 7 -23.48 -0.68 31.34
CA SER A 7 -22.06 -0.34 31.17
C SER A 7 -21.18 -1.44 31.76
N LEU A 8 -20.31 -2.03 30.94
CA LEU A 8 -19.24 -2.92 31.39
C LEU A 8 -18.06 -2.07 31.90
N PHE A 9 -17.98 -1.92 33.22
CA PHE A 9 -16.78 -1.46 33.93
C PHE A 9 -15.82 -2.64 34.11
N LEU A 10 -14.62 -2.57 33.51
CA LEU A 10 -13.51 -3.49 33.83
C LEU A 10 -12.59 -2.87 34.89
N PRO A 11 -12.29 -3.58 35.99
CA PRO A 11 -11.50 -3.02 37.09
C PRO A 11 -9.99 -3.07 36.82
N ARG A 12 -9.34 -1.91 36.86
CA ARG A 12 -7.88 -1.77 37.00
C ARG A 12 -7.47 -2.16 38.42
N ARG A 13 -6.58 -3.17 38.57
CA ARG A 13 -5.52 -3.34 39.59
C ARG A 13 -5.31 -4.82 39.93
N ARG A 14 -4.16 -5.37 39.53
CA ARG A 14 -3.35 -6.23 40.41
C ARG A 14 -1.87 -5.98 40.18
N LEU A 15 -1.33 -5.18 41.10
CA LEU A 15 0.06 -5.05 41.47
C LEU A 15 0.50 -6.38 42.11
N LEU A 16 1.67 -6.91 41.76
CA LEU A 16 2.39 -7.86 42.61
C LEU A 16 3.79 -7.30 42.88
N GLN A 17 3.97 -6.79 44.11
CA GLN A 17 5.24 -6.45 44.71
C GLN A 17 5.72 -7.64 45.56
N LEU A 18 6.97 -8.05 45.33
CA LEU A 18 7.90 -8.68 46.27
C LEU A 18 9.27 -8.13 45.86
N GLY A 19 10.19 -7.67 46.69
CA GLY A 19 10.38 -7.59 48.13
C GLY A 19 11.85 -7.16 48.32
N LEU A 20 12.12 -6.30 49.30
CA LEU A 20 13.40 -5.60 49.51
C LEU A 20 14.61 -6.51 49.83
N GLY A 21 15.80 -6.06 49.44
CA GLY A 21 16.91 -5.89 50.39
C GLY A 21 18.31 -6.36 49.98
N ALA A 22 19.21 -5.43 49.64
CA ALA A 22 20.53 -5.24 50.26
C ALA A 22 21.36 -4.18 49.50
N THR A 23 21.73 -3.10 50.19
CA THR A 23 22.62 -2.04 49.72
C THR A 23 24.08 -2.41 49.91
N LEU A 24 24.91 -2.23 48.88
CA LEU A 24 26.35 -1.97 49.01
C LEU A 24 26.71 -0.81 48.08
N ALA A 25 27.19 0.29 48.68
CA ALA A 25 27.76 1.42 47.98
C ALA A 25 29.26 1.15 47.74
N SER A 26 29.70 1.29 46.49
CA SER A 26 31.12 1.47 46.16
C SER A 26 31.23 2.50 45.05
N THR A 27 31.99 3.56 45.34
CA THR A 27 32.32 4.68 44.46
C THR A 27 33.36 4.32 43.41
N ALA A 28 33.28 5.02 42.27
CA ALA A 28 34.32 5.34 41.28
C ALA A 28 34.35 4.52 39.98
N GLY A 29 34.11 5.25 38.87
CA GLY A 29 34.36 4.82 37.50
C GLY A 29 33.16 5.03 36.57
N PHE A 30 32.85 6.27 36.18
CA PHE A 30 32.02 6.48 34.98
C PHE A 30 32.83 6.07 33.77
N VAL A 31 32.78 4.79 33.41
CA VAL A 31 33.00 4.40 32.03
C VAL A 31 31.79 4.94 31.28
N ARG A 32 31.99 5.99 30.46
CA ARG A 32 31.06 6.24 29.37
C ARG A 32 31.15 4.99 28.49
N VAL A 33 30.22 4.08 28.68
CA VAL A 33 29.89 3.11 27.64
C VAL A 33 29.42 3.97 26.48
N SER A 34 30.23 4.08 25.44
CA SER A 34 29.68 4.42 24.13
C SER A 34 28.57 3.40 23.90
N ARG A 35 27.32 3.86 23.93
CA ARG A 35 26.25 3.11 23.29
C ARG A 35 26.74 2.95 21.86
N ALA A 36 27.07 1.72 21.48
CA ALA A 36 26.91 1.36 20.08
C ALA A 36 25.46 1.73 19.75
N ASP A 37 25.24 2.51 18.70
CA ASP A 37 23.91 2.66 18.15
C ASP A 37 23.35 1.24 18.00
N GLU A 38 22.31 0.92 18.77
CA GLU A 38 21.59 -0.32 18.55
C GLU A 38 21.08 -0.33 17.10
N PRO A 39 20.92 -1.50 16.47
CA PRO A 39 20.34 -1.56 15.13
C PRO A 39 19.05 -0.77 15.18
N THR A 40 18.92 0.26 14.34
CA THR A 40 17.75 1.13 14.38
C THR A 40 16.55 0.32 13.92
N GLU A 41 15.85 -0.30 14.87
CA GLU A 41 14.56 -0.92 14.67
C GLU A 41 13.68 0.07 13.90
N LEU A 42 12.90 -0.42 12.93
CA LEU A 42 11.97 0.44 12.19
C LEU A 42 10.95 1.02 13.17
N MET A 43 10.72 2.31 13.06
CA MET A 43 9.69 3.02 13.80
C MET A 43 8.37 3.01 13.02
N ASP A 44 7.25 3.25 13.69
CA ASP A 44 5.96 3.28 13.00
C ASP A 44 5.89 4.43 11.97
N GLU A 45 6.60 5.54 12.23
CA GLU A 45 6.78 6.63 11.28
C GLU A 45 7.53 6.20 10.01
N ASP A 46 8.49 5.27 10.11
CA ASP A 46 9.18 4.72 8.93
C ASP A 46 8.19 3.93 8.04
N ILE A 47 7.25 3.20 8.66
CA ILE A 47 6.18 2.46 7.97
C ILE A 47 5.19 3.43 7.33
N PHE A 48 4.81 4.51 8.01
CA PHE A 48 3.90 5.52 7.48
C PHE A 48 4.53 6.35 6.35
N GLN A 49 5.84 6.63 6.42
CA GLN A 49 6.56 7.22 5.28
C GLN A 49 6.58 6.27 4.09
N PHE A 50 6.78 4.97 4.32
CA PHE A 50 6.70 3.95 3.27
C PHE A 50 5.32 3.93 2.62
N ALA A 51 4.25 3.86 3.42
CA ALA A 51 2.87 3.91 2.93
C ALA A 51 2.61 5.18 2.11
N LEU A 52 3.02 6.35 2.59
CA LEU A 52 2.86 7.62 1.87
C LEU A 52 3.48 7.60 0.46
N ASN A 53 4.57 6.87 0.22
CA ASN A 53 5.10 6.74 -1.15
C ASN A 53 4.14 5.99 -2.09
N LEU A 54 3.44 4.97 -1.59
CA LEU A 54 2.44 4.20 -2.34
C LEU A 54 1.21 5.04 -2.62
N GLU A 55 0.69 5.70 -1.59
CA GLU A 55 -0.46 6.63 -1.68
C GLU A 55 -0.22 7.73 -2.73
N TYR A 56 1.02 8.23 -2.81
CA TYR A 56 1.39 9.18 -3.85
C TYR A 56 1.26 8.62 -5.27
N MET A 57 1.70 7.38 -5.48
CA MET A 57 1.61 6.72 -6.78
C MET A 57 0.15 6.47 -7.16
N GLU A 58 -0.66 6.00 -6.22
CA GLU A 58 -2.07 5.70 -6.46
C GLU A 58 -2.89 6.96 -6.69
N ALA A 59 -2.70 8.00 -5.87
CA ALA A 59 -3.33 9.30 -6.09
C ALA A 59 -2.95 9.91 -7.45
N GLU A 60 -1.68 9.84 -7.85
CA GLU A 60 -1.24 10.29 -9.18
C GLU A 60 -1.89 9.49 -10.31
N TYR A 61 -1.97 8.15 -10.16
CA TYR A 61 -2.57 7.28 -11.16
C TYR A 61 -4.04 7.62 -11.36
N TYR A 62 -4.80 7.65 -10.27
CA TYR A 62 -6.25 7.83 -10.32
C TYR A 62 -6.65 9.24 -10.73
N LEU A 63 -6.00 10.29 -10.20
CA LEU A 63 -6.28 11.67 -10.60
C LEU A 63 -5.96 11.90 -12.08
N ARG A 64 -4.86 11.34 -12.59
CA ARG A 64 -4.50 11.49 -14.02
C ARG A 64 -5.53 10.83 -14.91
N GLY A 65 -5.98 9.62 -14.55
CA GLY A 65 -6.99 8.91 -15.33
C GLY A 65 -8.36 9.57 -15.29
N THR A 66 -8.76 10.16 -14.17
CA THR A 66 -10.11 10.73 -14.01
C THR A 66 -10.20 12.20 -14.43
N THR A 67 -9.13 12.97 -14.21
CA THR A 67 -9.13 14.44 -14.42
C THR A 67 -8.11 14.93 -15.46
N GLY A 68 -7.15 14.08 -15.86
CA GLY A 68 -6.02 14.48 -16.70
C GLY A 68 -4.92 15.25 -15.98
N LYS A 69 -4.98 15.36 -14.64
CA LYS A 69 -4.02 16.08 -13.81
C LYS A 69 -3.57 15.21 -12.63
N GLY A 70 -2.36 15.46 -12.13
CA GLY A 70 -1.82 14.82 -10.92
C GLY A 70 -2.23 15.54 -9.63
N ILE A 71 -1.59 15.19 -8.52
CA ILE A 71 -1.79 15.90 -7.23
C ILE A 71 -1.27 17.34 -7.32
N ASP A 72 -1.85 18.23 -6.53
CA ASP A 72 -1.37 19.61 -6.42
C ASP A 72 -0.04 19.70 -5.66
N ASP A 73 0.77 20.73 -5.97
CA ASP A 73 2.09 20.96 -5.34
C ASP A 73 2.03 21.02 -3.80
N ALA A 74 0.92 21.51 -3.24
CA ALA A 74 0.71 21.58 -1.79
C ALA A 74 0.66 20.19 -1.12
N ASP A 75 0.16 19.19 -1.84
CA ASP A 75 0.07 17.81 -1.38
C ASP A 75 1.33 17.01 -1.76
N ALA A 76 2.10 17.44 -2.77
CA ALA A 76 3.29 16.73 -3.23
C ALA A 76 4.54 16.87 -2.32
N GLY A 77 4.61 17.92 -1.51
CA GLY A 77 5.78 18.22 -0.69
C GLY A 77 6.84 19.08 -1.40
N GLY A 78 7.80 19.61 -0.63
CA GLY A 78 8.71 20.65 -1.11
C GLY A 78 9.76 20.18 -2.12
N GLU A 79 10.03 18.88 -2.18
CA GLU A 79 11.03 18.26 -3.06
C GLU A 79 10.39 17.17 -3.94
N ALA A 80 9.16 17.42 -4.41
CA ALA A 80 8.41 16.46 -5.19
C ALA A 80 9.13 16.07 -6.50
N GLY A 81 9.30 14.77 -6.72
CA GLY A 81 9.79 14.21 -7.97
C GLY A 81 8.80 14.40 -9.12
N ALA A 82 9.33 14.36 -10.34
CA ALA A 82 8.51 14.41 -11.55
C ALA A 82 7.67 13.13 -11.69
N VAL A 83 6.52 13.27 -12.34
CA VAL A 83 5.65 12.15 -12.69
C VAL A 83 5.53 12.05 -14.20
N THR A 84 5.95 10.91 -14.73
CA THR A 84 5.92 10.58 -16.17
C THR A 84 4.71 9.71 -16.48
N GLY A 85 4.07 9.98 -17.62
CA GLY A 85 2.90 9.25 -18.08
C GLY A 85 1.58 9.75 -17.49
N GLY A 86 0.52 9.06 -17.88
CA GLY A 86 -0.85 9.37 -17.48
C GLY A 86 -1.56 10.38 -18.38
N LYS A 87 -2.85 10.11 -18.61
CA LYS A 87 -3.78 10.97 -19.34
C LYS A 87 -5.20 10.66 -18.88
N GLN A 88 -6.11 11.60 -19.11
CA GLN A 88 -7.52 11.37 -18.83
C GLN A 88 -8.06 10.22 -19.71
N VAL A 89 -8.74 9.28 -19.06
CA VAL A 89 -9.39 8.12 -19.67
C VAL A 89 -10.80 8.53 -20.12
N SER A 90 -11.19 8.05 -21.29
CA SER A 90 -12.60 8.07 -21.71
C SER A 90 -13.31 6.87 -21.11
N PHE A 91 -14.27 7.11 -20.22
CA PHE A 91 -15.10 6.05 -19.65
C PHE A 91 -16.35 5.85 -20.49
N ASP A 92 -16.45 4.70 -21.16
CA ASP A 92 -17.63 4.32 -21.94
C ASP A 92 -18.81 4.01 -21.02
N THR A 93 -18.53 3.54 -19.80
CA THR A 93 -19.52 3.33 -18.75
C THR A 93 -19.46 4.46 -17.71
N PRO A 94 -20.45 5.38 -17.66
CA PRO A 94 -20.40 6.53 -16.73
C PRO A 94 -20.22 6.15 -15.25
N ALA A 95 -20.88 5.07 -14.81
CA ALA A 95 -20.75 4.58 -13.43
C ALA A 95 -19.32 4.14 -13.10
N VAL A 96 -18.58 3.56 -14.05
CA VAL A 96 -17.16 3.19 -13.83
C VAL A 96 -16.31 4.45 -13.66
N GLY A 97 -16.56 5.49 -14.47
CA GLY A 97 -15.89 6.78 -14.31
C GLY A 97 -16.18 7.44 -12.96
N GLU A 98 -17.41 7.36 -12.46
CA GLU A 98 -17.78 7.84 -11.11
C GLU A 98 -17.05 7.06 -10.01
N PHE A 99 -17.02 5.71 -10.10
CA PHE A 99 -16.30 4.89 -9.13
C PHE A 99 -14.81 5.21 -9.09
N MET A 100 -14.17 5.32 -10.26
CA MET A 100 -12.74 5.68 -10.33
C MET A 100 -12.46 7.09 -9.80
N SER A 101 -13.41 8.02 -9.96
CA SER A 101 -13.28 9.38 -9.42
C SER A 101 -13.36 9.37 -7.90
N GLU A 102 -14.24 8.56 -7.32
CA GLU A 102 -14.31 8.38 -5.86
C GLU A 102 -13.01 7.78 -5.29
N VAL A 103 -12.43 6.78 -5.97
CA VAL A 103 -11.11 6.24 -5.60
C VAL A 103 -10.05 7.33 -5.66
N ALA A 104 -10.01 8.13 -6.73
CA ALA A 104 -9.07 9.26 -6.84
C ALA A 104 -9.17 10.26 -5.67
N GLU A 105 -10.39 10.53 -5.19
CA GLU A 105 -10.64 11.38 -4.03
C GLU A 105 -10.17 10.73 -2.73
N ASN A 106 -10.32 9.42 -2.59
CA ASN A 106 -9.88 8.65 -1.43
C ASN A 106 -8.34 8.59 -1.34
N GLU A 107 -7.66 8.28 -2.44
CA GLU A 107 -6.18 8.26 -2.46
C GLU A 107 -5.58 9.63 -2.16
N LEU A 108 -6.17 10.70 -2.71
CA LEU A 108 -5.73 12.05 -2.36
C LEU A 108 -5.98 12.37 -0.87
N ALA A 109 -7.06 11.85 -0.30
CA ALA A 109 -7.34 12.00 1.14
C ALA A 109 -6.35 11.19 1.99
N HIS A 110 -5.93 10.00 1.57
CA HIS A 110 -4.89 9.22 2.22
C HIS A 110 -3.55 9.96 2.22
N VAL A 111 -3.11 10.49 1.08
CA VAL A 111 -1.91 11.35 0.98
C VAL A 111 -1.97 12.49 2.01
N ARG A 112 -3.10 13.22 2.05
CA ARG A 112 -3.30 14.33 3.00
C ARG A 112 -3.31 13.87 4.45
N PHE A 113 -3.90 12.71 4.73
CA PHE A 113 -3.89 12.10 6.05
C PHE A 113 -2.45 11.82 6.50
N TYR A 114 -1.67 11.10 5.71
CA TYR A 114 -0.29 10.75 6.07
C TYR A 114 0.59 11.98 6.25
N ARG A 115 0.49 12.96 5.34
CA ARG A 115 1.24 14.21 5.48
C ARG A 115 0.89 14.97 6.75
N LYS A 116 -0.40 15.03 7.09
CA LYS A 116 -0.86 15.66 8.33
C LYS A 116 -0.35 14.90 9.57
N THR A 117 -0.42 13.57 9.54
CA THR A 117 -0.04 12.70 10.67
C THR A 117 1.46 12.73 10.91
N LEU A 118 2.28 12.64 9.85
CA LEU A 118 3.73 12.68 9.92
C LEU A 118 4.29 14.10 10.14
N GLY A 119 3.56 15.14 9.72
CA GLY A 119 3.98 16.53 9.90
C GLY A 119 5.32 16.83 9.23
N ALA A 120 6.34 17.17 10.03
CA ALA A 120 7.69 17.45 9.53
C ALA A 120 8.42 16.19 9.01
N ASP A 121 8.00 15.00 9.43
CA ASP A 121 8.58 13.72 9.01
C ASP A 121 7.93 13.19 7.71
N ALA A 122 6.97 13.92 7.14
CA ALA A 122 6.34 13.53 5.89
C ALA A 122 7.34 13.64 4.72
N VAL A 123 7.55 12.54 4.02
CA VAL A 123 8.36 12.54 2.78
C VAL A 123 7.64 13.27 1.65
N SER A 124 8.41 13.87 0.73
CA SER A 124 7.86 14.41 -0.52
C SER A 124 7.56 13.26 -1.50
N ARG A 125 6.66 13.49 -2.46
CA ARG A 125 6.37 12.56 -3.54
C ARG A 125 7.68 12.17 -4.26
N PRO A 126 8.02 10.87 -4.38
CA PRO A 126 9.19 10.47 -5.17
C PRO A 126 8.94 10.69 -6.68
N ALA A 127 9.96 10.48 -7.51
CA ALA A 127 9.72 10.41 -8.94
C ALA A 127 8.91 9.15 -9.26
N ILE A 128 7.86 9.29 -10.08
CA ILE A 128 6.99 8.19 -10.51
C ILE A 128 6.98 8.10 -12.03
N ASP A 129 7.08 6.89 -12.58
CA ASP A 129 7.07 6.66 -14.03
C ASP A 129 6.06 5.57 -14.40
N PHE A 130 4.86 6.00 -14.79
CA PHE A 130 3.81 5.08 -15.23
C PHE A 130 4.10 4.47 -16.59
N ASP A 131 4.77 5.19 -17.49
CA ASP A 131 5.06 4.70 -18.83
C ASP A 131 6.04 3.51 -18.73
N ALA A 132 7.15 3.69 -18.01
CA ALA A 132 8.14 2.63 -17.82
C ALA A 132 7.61 1.49 -16.96
N GLY A 133 6.91 1.80 -15.86
CA GLY A 133 6.34 0.81 -14.95
C GLY A 133 5.32 -0.09 -15.66
N PHE A 134 4.31 0.48 -16.30
CA PHE A 134 3.30 -0.32 -16.99
C PHE A 134 3.83 -1.01 -18.25
N ALA A 135 4.83 -0.46 -18.95
CA ALA A 135 5.50 -1.19 -20.03
C ALA A 135 6.18 -2.47 -19.53
N ALA A 136 6.81 -2.42 -18.34
CA ALA A 136 7.40 -3.59 -17.71
C ALA A 136 6.34 -4.60 -17.23
N VAL A 137 5.24 -4.14 -16.62
CA VAL A 137 4.10 -4.99 -16.27
C VAL A 137 3.51 -5.67 -17.50
N ALA A 138 3.25 -4.91 -18.57
CA ALA A 138 2.69 -5.43 -19.81
C ALA A 138 3.59 -6.50 -20.46
N LYS A 139 4.91 -6.30 -20.40
CA LYS A 139 5.89 -7.30 -20.86
C LYS A 139 5.85 -8.56 -20.00
N ALA A 140 5.79 -8.42 -18.67
CA ALA A 140 5.78 -9.55 -17.74
C ALA A 140 4.47 -10.37 -17.82
N ALA A 141 3.35 -9.69 -17.98
CA ALA A 141 2.01 -10.27 -18.11
C ALA A 141 1.66 -10.67 -19.55
N GLY A 142 2.48 -10.33 -20.55
CA GLY A 142 2.18 -10.64 -21.95
C GLY A 142 0.96 -9.91 -22.51
N LEU A 143 0.66 -8.70 -22.02
CA LEU A 143 -0.47 -7.85 -22.47
C LEU A 143 -0.20 -7.18 -23.83
N GLY A 144 1.03 -7.29 -24.34
CA GLY A 144 1.48 -6.71 -25.61
C GLY A 144 2.24 -5.39 -25.44
N GLU A 145 3.09 -5.08 -26.41
CA GLU A 145 4.01 -3.93 -26.37
C GLU A 145 3.32 -2.56 -26.38
N ASN A 146 2.04 -2.52 -26.76
CA ASN A 146 1.23 -1.29 -26.85
C ASN A 146 0.18 -1.19 -25.74
N PHE A 147 0.29 -1.98 -24.66
CA PHE A 147 -0.62 -1.85 -23.53
C PHE A 147 -0.49 -0.45 -22.93
N ASP A 148 -1.60 0.27 -22.90
CA ASP A 148 -1.70 1.60 -22.32
C ASP A 148 -2.68 1.55 -21.14
N PRO A 149 -2.20 1.70 -19.90
CA PRO A 149 -3.05 1.67 -18.70
C PRO A 149 -4.07 2.81 -18.67
N PHE A 150 -3.90 3.87 -19.46
CA PHE A 150 -4.85 4.98 -19.61
C PHE A 150 -5.57 4.96 -20.96
N GLY A 151 -5.47 3.86 -21.72
CA GLY A 151 -5.98 3.77 -23.09
C GLY A 151 -7.50 3.63 -23.17
N ASN A 152 -8.11 2.94 -22.20
CA ASN A 152 -9.55 2.71 -22.12
C ASN A 152 -9.96 2.35 -20.68
N GLU A 153 -11.27 2.27 -20.42
CA GLU A 153 -11.80 1.96 -19.09
C GLU A 153 -11.32 0.62 -18.52
N MET A 154 -11.23 -0.45 -19.32
CA MET A 154 -10.80 -1.76 -18.83
C MET A 154 -9.33 -1.74 -18.42
N ASN A 155 -8.46 -1.16 -19.25
CA ASN A 155 -7.03 -1.04 -18.96
C ASN A 155 -6.79 -0.21 -17.69
N PHE A 156 -7.61 0.82 -17.47
CA PHE A 156 -7.50 1.68 -16.31
C PHE A 156 -7.93 0.98 -15.02
N VAL A 157 -9.05 0.25 -15.05
CA VAL A 157 -9.46 -0.57 -13.89
C VAL A 157 -8.46 -1.72 -13.65
N LEU A 158 -7.88 -2.29 -14.71
CA LEU A 158 -6.86 -3.33 -14.60
C LEU A 158 -5.56 -2.79 -13.98
N GLY A 159 -5.14 -1.59 -14.35
CA GLY A 159 -3.99 -0.93 -13.74
C GLY A 159 -4.25 -0.55 -12.28
N GLY A 160 -5.46 -0.10 -11.94
CA GLY A 160 -5.88 0.10 -10.56
C GLY A 160 -5.79 -1.19 -9.74
N MET A 161 -6.35 -2.30 -10.24
CA MET A 161 -6.27 -3.62 -9.57
C MET A 161 -4.83 -4.04 -9.22
N LEU A 162 -3.83 -3.69 -10.03
CA LEU A 162 -2.42 -3.97 -9.70
C LEU A 162 -2.02 -3.32 -8.37
N PHE A 163 -2.40 -2.06 -8.16
CA PHE A 163 -2.02 -1.27 -6.99
C PHE A 163 -2.88 -1.63 -5.77
N GLU A 164 -4.20 -1.67 -5.93
CA GLU A 164 -5.15 -1.97 -4.85
C GLU A 164 -4.90 -3.33 -4.19
N ASP A 165 -4.62 -4.36 -4.99
CA ASP A 165 -4.29 -5.69 -4.45
C ASP A 165 -3.00 -5.63 -3.60
N VAL A 166 -2.04 -4.80 -3.98
CA VAL A 166 -0.80 -4.58 -3.21
C VAL A 166 -1.09 -3.78 -1.96
N GLY A 167 -1.86 -2.69 -2.06
CA GLY A 167 -2.28 -1.84 -0.94
C GLY A 167 -2.93 -2.65 0.19
N VAL A 168 -3.97 -3.43 -0.13
CA VAL A 168 -4.66 -4.31 0.85
C VAL A 168 -3.67 -5.21 1.60
N THR A 169 -2.76 -5.88 0.87
CA THR A 169 -1.82 -6.82 1.50
C THR A 169 -0.68 -6.14 2.24
N ALA A 170 -0.27 -4.95 1.80
CA ALA A 170 0.73 -4.11 2.48
C ALA A 170 0.18 -3.62 3.83
N TYR A 171 -1.06 -3.13 3.84
CA TYR A 171 -1.73 -2.70 5.07
C TYR A 171 -1.99 -3.84 6.05
N ALA A 172 -2.43 -5.00 5.55
CA ALA A 172 -2.57 -6.20 6.36
C ALA A 172 -1.22 -6.62 6.99
N GLY A 173 -0.12 -6.51 6.24
CA GLY A 173 1.24 -6.73 6.75
C GLY A 173 1.66 -5.69 7.79
N ALA A 174 1.43 -4.40 7.53
CA ALA A 174 1.75 -3.30 8.45
C ALA A 174 1.05 -3.44 9.80
N ALA A 175 -0.21 -3.92 9.80
CA ALA A 175 -0.98 -4.16 11.02
C ALA A 175 -0.32 -5.17 11.98
N THR A 176 0.61 -6.00 11.50
CA THR A 176 1.33 -6.98 12.33
C THR A 176 2.54 -6.40 13.05
N VAL A 177 3.03 -5.24 12.63
CA VAL A 177 4.29 -4.64 13.11
C VAL A 177 4.11 -3.25 13.73
N LEU A 178 3.01 -2.55 13.43
CA LEU A 178 2.70 -1.24 14.03
C LEU A 178 2.52 -1.36 15.55
N LYS A 179 3.20 -0.49 16.31
CA LYS A 179 3.21 -0.50 17.77
C LYS A 179 2.29 0.55 18.38
N ASN A 180 2.16 1.70 17.73
CA ASN A 180 1.32 2.80 18.13
C ASN A 180 -0.15 2.47 17.81
N GLU A 181 -0.99 2.43 18.85
CA GLU A 181 -2.41 2.06 18.73
C GLU A 181 -3.20 3.03 17.84
N ASP A 182 -2.86 4.32 17.82
CA ASP A 182 -3.51 5.31 16.96
C ASP A 182 -3.15 5.08 15.48
N TYR A 183 -1.89 4.74 15.20
CA TYR A 183 -1.43 4.41 13.84
C TYR A 183 -2.01 3.09 13.37
N LEU A 184 -2.04 2.08 14.24
CA LEU A 184 -2.67 0.80 13.94
C LEU A 184 -4.16 0.98 13.66
N ALA A 185 -4.88 1.77 14.46
CA ALA A 185 -6.30 2.05 14.24
C ALA A 185 -6.53 2.79 12.92
N ALA A 186 -5.67 3.75 12.56
CA ALA A 186 -5.74 4.44 11.29
C ALA A 186 -5.45 3.51 10.10
N ALA A 187 -4.39 2.71 10.17
CA ALA A 187 -4.02 1.74 9.15
C ALA A 187 -5.11 0.68 8.95
N ALA A 188 -5.77 0.22 10.03
CA ALA A 188 -6.91 -0.69 9.92
C ALA A 188 -8.13 -0.03 9.26
N GLY A 189 -8.33 1.28 9.48
CA GLY A 189 -9.38 2.04 8.80
C GLY A 189 -9.11 2.20 7.30
N ILE A 190 -7.86 2.51 6.93
CA ILE A 190 -7.44 2.63 5.53
C ILE A 190 -7.51 1.27 4.84
N LEU A 191 -7.00 0.20 5.46
CA LEU A 191 -7.14 -1.19 4.96
C LEU A 191 -8.58 -1.54 4.55
N ALA A 192 -9.58 -1.06 5.31
CA ALA A 192 -10.98 -1.30 4.96
C ALA A 192 -11.43 -0.53 3.72
N VAL A 193 -10.91 0.69 3.50
CA VAL A 193 -11.16 1.50 2.30
C VAL A 193 -10.52 0.84 1.08
N GLU A 194 -9.23 0.49 1.16
CA GLU A 194 -8.50 -0.26 0.11
C GLU A 194 -9.24 -1.55 -0.28
N ALA A 195 -9.78 -2.28 0.70
CA ALA A 195 -10.53 -3.50 0.43
C ALA A 195 -11.84 -3.23 -0.33
N TYR A 196 -12.49 -2.08 -0.14
CA TYR A 196 -13.65 -1.67 -0.94
C TYR A 196 -13.26 -1.30 -2.36
N HIS A 197 -12.15 -0.57 -2.55
CA HIS A 197 -11.63 -0.22 -3.87
C HIS A 197 -11.26 -1.46 -4.67
N MET A 198 -10.48 -2.36 -4.07
CA MET A 198 -10.11 -3.66 -4.64
C MET A 198 -11.35 -4.49 -5.01
N GLY A 199 -12.33 -4.60 -4.10
CA GLY A 199 -13.58 -5.32 -4.38
C GLY A 199 -14.37 -4.71 -5.55
N MET A 200 -14.40 -3.38 -5.66
CA MET A 200 -15.01 -2.66 -6.77
C MET A 200 -14.26 -2.87 -8.09
N ALA A 201 -12.94 -2.77 -8.11
CA ALA A 201 -12.12 -2.97 -9.31
C ALA A 201 -12.26 -4.41 -9.83
N ARG A 202 -12.12 -5.40 -8.95
CA ARG A 202 -12.22 -6.82 -9.29
C ARG A 202 -13.62 -7.21 -9.76
N SER A 203 -14.67 -6.71 -9.12
CA SER A 203 -16.05 -6.98 -9.56
C SER A 203 -16.39 -6.28 -10.88
N THR A 204 -15.84 -5.08 -11.13
CA THR A 204 -15.97 -4.36 -12.40
C THR A 204 -15.31 -5.13 -13.54
N LEU A 205 -14.04 -5.53 -13.39
CA LEU A 205 -13.33 -6.36 -14.36
C LEU A 205 -14.02 -7.72 -14.57
N TYR A 206 -14.54 -8.33 -13.49
CA TYR A 206 -15.27 -9.59 -13.62
C TYR A 206 -16.50 -9.45 -14.52
N ARG A 207 -17.21 -8.31 -14.47
CA ARG A 207 -18.36 -8.05 -15.33
C ARG A 207 -17.99 -7.69 -16.78
N MET A 208 -16.75 -7.28 -17.05
CA MET A 208 -16.25 -6.99 -18.40
C MET A 208 -15.97 -8.26 -19.22
N GLY A 209 -15.87 -9.43 -18.57
CA GLY A 209 -15.84 -10.73 -19.24
C GLY A 209 -14.44 -11.30 -19.51
N GLU A 210 -14.38 -12.32 -20.37
CA GLU A 210 -13.22 -13.21 -20.51
C GLU A 210 -11.89 -12.50 -20.82
N GLU A 211 -11.92 -11.42 -21.60
CA GLU A 211 -10.73 -10.63 -21.90
C GLU A 211 -10.13 -10.00 -20.64
N ALA A 212 -10.97 -9.35 -19.82
CA ALA A 212 -10.58 -8.78 -18.54
C ALA A 212 -10.12 -9.85 -17.55
N TRP A 213 -10.78 -11.02 -17.54
CA TRP A 213 -10.38 -12.14 -16.66
C TRP A 213 -8.98 -12.64 -16.98
N LYS A 214 -8.66 -12.81 -18.27
CA LYS A 214 -7.33 -13.24 -18.73
C LYS A 214 -6.28 -12.20 -18.41
N ALA A 215 -6.56 -10.92 -18.67
CA ALA A 215 -5.63 -9.84 -18.38
C ALA A 215 -5.34 -9.73 -16.87
N ALA A 216 -6.36 -9.79 -16.03
CA ALA A 216 -6.21 -9.76 -14.57
C ALA A 216 -5.46 -10.98 -14.02
N ALA A 217 -5.72 -12.18 -14.56
CA ALA A 217 -4.95 -13.37 -14.21
C ALA A 217 -3.47 -13.20 -14.59
N ALA A 218 -3.19 -12.70 -15.80
CA ALA A 218 -1.82 -12.50 -16.26
C ALA A 218 -1.05 -11.45 -15.44
N VAL A 219 -1.73 -10.39 -14.99
CA VAL A 219 -1.16 -9.39 -14.06
C VAL A 219 -0.88 -10.01 -12.69
N SER A 220 -1.82 -10.80 -12.16
CA SER A 220 -1.65 -11.51 -10.88
C SER A 220 -0.45 -12.47 -10.95
N ASP A 221 -0.38 -13.30 -11.99
CA ASP A 221 0.73 -14.24 -12.21
C ASP A 221 2.09 -13.53 -12.43
N ALA A 222 2.08 -12.31 -12.97
CA ALA A 222 3.31 -11.52 -13.15
C ALA A 222 3.81 -10.94 -11.83
N ARG A 223 2.88 -10.55 -10.94
CA ARG A 223 3.18 -10.02 -9.60
C ARG A 223 3.69 -11.12 -8.66
N ASP A 224 3.06 -12.29 -8.68
CA ASP A 224 3.44 -13.46 -7.88
C ASP A 224 4.87 -13.97 -8.17
N LYS A 225 5.36 -13.75 -9.39
CA LYS A 225 6.72 -14.16 -9.78
C LYS A 225 7.82 -13.35 -9.11
N ILE A 226 7.52 -12.13 -8.66
CA ILE A 226 8.52 -11.19 -8.17
C ILE A 226 8.34 -10.87 -6.69
N ASP A 227 7.19 -11.15 -6.10
CA ASP A 227 6.91 -10.76 -4.72
C ASP A 227 7.41 -11.76 -3.67
N GLY A 228 7.70 -13.02 -4.02
CA GLY A 228 8.18 -14.00 -3.06
C GLY A 228 8.09 -15.45 -3.53
N SER A 229 8.12 -16.38 -2.57
CA SER A 229 7.97 -17.82 -2.83
C SER A 229 6.58 -18.37 -2.49
N GLU A 230 5.75 -17.57 -1.82
CA GLU A 230 4.39 -17.94 -1.44
C GLU A 230 3.42 -17.39 -2.48
N ASP A 231 2.40 -18.17 -2.84
CA ASP A 231 1.31 -17.73 -3.72
C ASP A 231 0.38 -16.79 -2.93
N LYS A 232 0.51 -15.48 -3.19
CA LYS A 232 -0.27 -14.41 -2.54
C LYS A 232 -1.17 -13.69 -3.53
N ASP A 233 -1.19 -14.14 -4.78
CA ASP A 233 -1.87 -13.49 -5.87
C ASP A 233 -2.85 -14.41 -6.57
N GLN A 234 -4.09 -13.95 -6.66
CA GLN A 234 -5.14 -14.73 -7.29
C GLN A 234 -5.85 -13.88 -8.35
N GLY A 235 -6.06 -14.47 -9.52
CA GLY A 235 -6.86 -13.85 -10.58
C GLY A 235 -8.35 -13.73 -10.22
N LEU A 236 -9.15 -13.19 -11.15
CA LEU A 236 -10.59 -12.97 -10.96
C LEU A 236 -11.42 -14.25 -10.96
N GLN A 237 -10.80 -15.40 -11.22
CA GLN A 237 -11.45 -16.70 -11.23
C GLN A 237 -10.63 -17.77 -10.50
N MET A 238 -11.33 -18.62 -9.74
CA MET A 238 -10.80 -19.87 -9.20
C MET A 238 -11.75 -21.00 -9.57
N GLU A 239 -11.23 -22.06 -10.18
CA GLU A 239 -12.02 -23.22 -10.65
C GLU A 239 -13.22 -22.83 -11.53
N GLY A 240 -13.06 -21.79 -12.36
CA GLY A 240 -14.11 -21.28 -13.25
C GLY A 240 -15.23 -20.48 -12.57
N LYS A 241 -15.07 -20.13 -11.28
CA LYS A 241 -16.00 -19.29 -10.51
C LYS A 241 -15.36 -17.96 -10.13
N ALA A 242 -16.17 -16.97 -9.82
CA ALA A 242 -15.71 -15.65 -9.40
C ALA A 242 -14.78 -15.72 -8.18
N ASN A 243 -13.67 -14.98 -8.23
CA ASN A 243 -12.73 -14.77 -7.14
C ASN A 243 -12.47 -13.27 -6.95
N ILE A 244 -13.35 -12.64 -6.18
CA ILE A 244 -13.37 -11.17 -6.01
C ILE A 244 -12.61 -10.73 -4.75
N VAL A 245 -12.50 -11.60 -3.74
CA VAL A 245 -11.88 -11.27 -2.45
C VAL A 245 -10.76 -12.28 -2.18
N PRO A 246 -9.59 -12.12 -2.82
CA PRO A 246 -8.51 -13.07 -2.68
C PRO A 246 -8.01 -13.06 -1.23
N SER A 247 -7.93 -14.25 -0.66
CA SER A 247 -7.66 -14.43 0.76
C SER A 247 -7.13 -15.82 1.04
N THR A 248 -6.59 -16.00 2.25
CA THR A 248 -6.22 -17.29 2.81
C THR A 248 -7.44 -18.21 2.97
N PRO A 249 -7.26 -19.52 3.23
CA PRO A 249 -8.39 -20.44 3.48
C PRO A 249 -9.34 -20.03 4.62
N ASP A 250 -8.87 -19.20 5.56
CA ASP A 250 -9.65 -18.65 6.66
C ASP A 250 -10.34 -17.31 6.32
N ALA A 251 -10.34 -16.91 5.04
CA ALA A 251 -10.87 -15.64 4.54
C ALA A 251 -10.20 -14.39 5.17
N ILE A 252 -8.90 -14.50 5.45
CA ILE A 252 -8.06 -13.39 5.90
C ILE A 252 -7.26 -12.88 4.71
N ALA A 253 -7.17 -11.55 4.54
CA ALA A 253 -6.31 -10.93 3.53
C ALA A 253 -4.88 -11.43 3.64
N PHE A 254 -4.21 -11.62 2.51
CA PHE A 254 -2.78 -11.94 2.49
C PHE A 254 -1.98 -10.79 3.08
N THR A 255 -0.78 -11.09 3.58
CA THR A 255 0.13 -10.09 4.14
C THR A 255 1.41 -10.02 3.32
N ARG A 256 1.84 -8.82 2.98
CA ARG A 256 3.16 -8.56 2.39
C ARG A 256 4.05 -7.77 3.34
N THR A 257 5.32 -8.12 3.36
CA THR A 257 6.36 -7.29 3.98
C THR A 257 6.68 -6.10 3.08
N PRO A 258 7.29 -5.02 3.60
CA PRO A 258 7.71 -3.90 2.75
C PRO A 258 8.67 -4.31 1.62
N GLN A 259 9.52 -5.33 1.83
CA GLN A 259 10.42 -5.85 0.79
C GLN A 259 9.64 -6.50 -0.36
N GLU A 260 8.62 -7.29 -0.06
CA GLU A 260 7.76 -7.92 -1.08
C GLU A 260 7.00 -6.83 -1.87
N VAL A 261 6.49 -5.80 -1.20
CA VAL A 261 5.87 -4.63 -1.84
C VAL A 261 6.88 -3.90 -2.74
N LEU A 262 8.10 -3.65 -2.24
CA LEU A 262 9.16 -2.99 -2.99
C LEU A 262 9.54 -3.76 -4.27
N ARG A 263 9.55 -5.10 -4.22
CA ARG A 263 9.82 -5.92 -5.40
C ARG A 263 8.78 -5.71 -6.48
N ILE A 264 7.51 -5.59 -6.09
CA ILE A 264 6.40 -5.34 -7.01
C ILE A 264 6.52 -3.95 -7.63
N VAL A 265 6.65 -2.90 -6.82
CA VAL A 265 6.67 -1.53 -7.34
C VAL A 265 7.98 -1.16 -8.06
N TYR A 266 9.10 -1.82 -7.74
CA TYR A 266 10.34 -1.72 -8.50
C TYR A 266 10.43 -2.71 -9.66
N LEU A 267 9.45 -3.62 -9.79
CA LEU A 267 9.36 -4.64 -10.83
C LEU A 267 10.63 -5.49 -10.93
N THR A 268 11.09 -6.02 -9.80
CA THR A 268 12.34 -6.79 -9.70
C THR A 268 12.26 -7.87 -8.61
N ASP A 269 12.84 -9.03 -8.89
CA ASP A 269 13.06 -10.12 -7.93
C ASP A 269 14.43 -10.04 -7.22
N GLN A 270 15.23 -9.03 -7.56
CA GLN A 270 16.58 -8.87 -7.01
C GLN A 270 16.51 -8.31 -5.60
N GLU A 271 17.19 -8.96 -4.65
CA GLU A 271 17.39 -8.45 -3.29
C GLU A 271 18.35 -7.24 -3.30
N GLY A 272 18.11 -6.25 -2.43
CA GLY A 272 18.96 -5.06 -2.34
C GLY A 272 18.71 -3.99 -3.39
N ALA A 273 17.67 -4.13 -4.23
CA ALA A 273 17.31 -3.14 -5.23
C ALA A 273 16.67 -1.92 -4.56
N THR A 274 17.20 -0.74 -4.85
CA THR A 274 16.76 0.52 -4.22
C THR A 274 15.88 1.41 -5.10
N LYS A 275 15.64 0.98 -6.34
CA LYS A 275 14.85 1.71 -7.35
C LYS A 275 14.52 0.80 -8.54
N GLY A 276 13.55 1.20 -9.34
CA GLY A 276 13.12 0.49 -10.54
C GLY A 276 11.63 0.67 -10.79
N GLY A 277 11.12 0.02 -11.85
CA GLY A 277 9.69 -0.03 -12.15
C GLY A 277 9.02 1.34 -12.12
N PHE A 278 8.02 1.49 -11.25
CA PHE A 278 7.26 2.73 -11.09
C PHE A 278 8.04 3.85 -10.40
N TYR A 279 9.15 3.54 -9.73
CA TYR A 279 9.97 4.49 -8.96
C TYR A 279 11.40 4.54 -9.54
N PRO A 280 11.64 5.28 -10.64
CA PRO A 280 12.94 5.29 -11.33
C PRO A 280 14.11 5.78 -10.46
N ASN A 281 13.80 6.58 -9.43
CA ASN A 281 14.77 7.09 -8.46
C ASN A 281 14.64 6.46 -7.06
N GLY A 282 13.75 5.48 -6.89
CA GLY A 282 13.43 4.88 -5.60
C GLY A 282 12.40 5.67 -4.80
N MET A 283 11.88 5.04 -3.76
CA MET A 283 11.03 5.67 -2.75
C MET A 283 11.86 6.53 -1.78
N ASN A 284 11.20 7.49 -1.14
CA ASN A 284 11.80 8.32 -0.08
C ASN A 284 11.58 7.68 1.30
N GLY A 285 12.52 7.87 2.21
CA GLY A 285 12.43 7.37 3.59
C GLY A 285 13.40 6.22 3.88
N LYS A 286 13.23 5.55 5.03
CA LYS A 286 14.17 4.51 5.50
C LYS A 286 13.95 3.15 4.83
N ILE A 287 12.71 2.83 4.47
CA ILE A 287 12.34 1.56 3.84
C ILE A 287 12.32 1.76 2.33
N MET A 288 13.41 1.40 1.64
CA MET A 288 13.56 1.65 0.20
C MET A 288 14.30 0.55 -0.56
N SER A 289 14.63 -0.57 0.09
CA SER A 289 15.37 -1.69 -0.51
C SER A 289 14.60 -3.01 -0.41
N THR A 290 14.58 -3.77 -1.50
CA THR A 290 14.03 -5.15 -1.59
C THR A 290 14.85 -6.21 -0.87
#